data_AF-A0A9L0S4N7-F1
#
_entry.id   AF-A0A9L0S4N7-F1
#
_cell.length_a   1.000
_cell.length_b   1.000
_cell.length_c   1.000
_cell.angle_alpha   90.00
_cell.angle_beta   90.00
_cell.angle_gamma   90.00
#
_symmetry.space_group_name_H-M   'P 1'
#
loop_
_entity.id
_entity.type
_entity.pdbx_description
1 polymer ?
#
loop_
_entity_poly.entity_id
_entity_poly.type
_entity_poly.pdbx_seq_one_letter_code
_entity_poly.pdbx_strand_id
1 'polypeptide(L)'
;MTSPLCWAASANVQPVQDQVATTSKVKGSQAQANQRHPRGKSAAQAWPPLHSKSRSLHAIGGKAAVQMQVAELQRKIQLLEGDRKAFYESTQWNMKKNQETINQLRDEIRVLQLQLTDLLQGDEKLVQAVIRGWKSEKPYLKNKTGQQALEYLDHRVSEKVKQLNALRHQVGLRQKWLEELQLQHSLRELEMAEVQDSNTEVAKTMRNLENRLEKARMKAEEAEHITSVYLQLKAYLQEESLHLENRLDSVEAEVVRTKHEVEELQVVNQEALNARDIAKNQLQSLEETVFRERRKRERNLTECKKRAEEKKLQNERMERKTQREHVLLQSEDVTHDSLHVKQQELLQRWSMYQMEVLFGKVKDATGVAETHAVVRRFLAQGETFTQLETLKSENEQTLMRLKQEKQRLQRELEDLKYSGEATLVSEQKLLAELQGRLQAEEQRRTEAREQLERALRAMQTTREGLEHLAGKLHQVSVAGPAREGAPPPTSQDPRGGAATQEAGRSAGRELDPKAPDYLQNLLGLVEEKLLKLQGQLQSHEVPEMLRHIANREFYSSLEGKLPLYNTRISLPLTRPKDKFFDEEESEDEDDGMVTRAALKMRSQKFIETHNRRNRSRRS
;
A
#
# COMPACT_ATOMS: atom_id res chain seq x y z
N MET A 1 8.00 7.96 -66.41
CA MET A 1 8.81 9.02 -65.76
C MET A 1 9.37 8.42 -64.48
N THR A 2 10.63 8.05 -64.30
CA THR A 2 11.79 7.87 -65.18
C THR A 2 12.77 7.07 -64.30
N SER A 3 13.46 6.15 -64.95
CA SER A 3 14.36 5.15 -64.36
C SER A 3 15.72 5.72 -63.89
N PRO A 4 16.59 4.88 -63.28
CA PRO A 4 17.78 5.20 -62.48
C PRO A 4 19.12 5.08 -63.26
N LEU A 5 20.24 5.42 -62.61
CA LEU A 5 21.65 5.09 -62.95
C LEU A 5 22.40 4.97 -61.60
N CYS A 6 23.06 3.89 -61.15
CA CYS A 6 24.01 2.92 -61.72
C CYS A 6 25.30 3.53 -62.30
N TRP A 7 26.44 3.27 -61.62
CA TRP A 7 27.75 2.84 -62.15
C TRP A 7 28.46 2.15 -60.96
N ALA A 8 28.57 0.81 -60.86
CA ALA A 8 29.44 -0.13 -61.60
C ALA A 8 30.94 0.11 -61.29
N ALA A 9 31.81 -0.87 -61.00
CA ALA A 9 31.78 -2.29 -61.30
C ALA A 9 32.85 -3.10 -60.53
N SER A 10 32.53 -4.38 -60.29
CA SER A 10 33.34 -5.59 -60.59
C SER A 10 34.72 -5.86 -59.97
N ALA A 11 35.13 -7.10 -59.69
CA ALA A 11 34.47 -8.41 -59.68
C ALA A 11 35.42 -9.47 -59.06
N ASN A 12 34.79 -10.54 -58.54
CA ASN A 12 35.21 -11.95 -58.50
C ASN A 12 36.48 -12.37 -57.73
N VAL A 13 36.38 -13.17 -56.65
CA VAL A 13 35.91 -14.58 -56.48
C VAL A 13 37.06 -15.59 -56.60
N GLN A 14 37.21 -16.37 -55.51
CA GLN A 14 37.90 -17.67 -55.30
C GLN A 14 37.75 -18.67 -56.48
N PRO A 15 38.51 -19.80 -56.62
CA PRO A 15 38.80 -20.74 -55.53
C PRO A 15 40.07 -21.66 -55.61
N VAL A 16 40.39 -22.26 -54.44
CA VAL A 16 40.69 -23.69 -54.13
C VAL A 16 41.77 -24.51 -54.89
N GLN A 17 42.56 -25.20 -54.06
CA GLN A 17 43.22 -26.52 -54.18
C GLN A 17 44.67 -26.72 -54.68
N ASP A 18 45.40 -27.39 -53.77
CA ASP A 18 46.25 -28.57 -53.91
C ASP A 18 47.61 -28.55 -54.64
N GLN A 19 48.63 -28.79 -53.81
CA GLN A 19 49.62 -29.89 -53.89
C GLN A 19 50.69 -29.96 -55.00
N VAL A 20 51.93 -29.99 -54.48
CA VAL A 20 53.03 -30.95 -54.75
C VAL A 20 53.87 -30.76 -56.04
N ALA A 21 55.07 -30.22 -55.78
CA ALA A 21 56.41 -30.74 -56.04
C ALA A 21 56.95 -31.06 -57.47
N THR A 22 58.24 -30.70 -57.56
CA THR A 22 59.36 -31.31 -58.32
C THR A 22 59.78 -30.76 -59.69
N THR A 23 60.98 -30.16 -59.66
CA THR A 23 62.15 -30.36 -60.55
C THR A 23 61.99 -30.26 -62.07
N SER A 24 62.74 -29.35 -62.72
CA SER A 24 64.07 -29.65 -63.31
C SER A 24 64.49 -28.64 -64.40
N LYS A 25 65.74 -28.18 -64.27
CA LYS A 25 66.78 -27.91 -65.29
C LYS A 25 66.44 -27.40 -66.72
N VAL A 26 67.12 -26.29 -67.04
CA VAL A 26 68.10 -26.08 -68.16
C VAL A 26 67.76 -25.08 -69.28
N LYS A 27 68.73 -24.14 -69.46
CA LYS A 27 69.12 -23.30 -70.63
C LYS A 27 68.07 -22.36 -71.24
N GLY A 28 68.37 -21.12 -71.60
CA GLY A 28 69.64 -20.38 -71.67
C GLY A 28 69.51 -19.18 -72.63
N SER A 29 70.52 -18.30 -72.63
CA SER A 29 70.85 -17.27 -73.65
C SER A 29 69.83 -16.12 -73.84
N GLN A 30 70.15 -14.87 -74.17
CA GLN A 30 71.29 -14.18 -74.83
C GLN A 30 71.09 -12.67 -74.51
N ALA A 31 72.09 -11.89 -74.10
CA ALA A 31 73.14 -11.21 -74.88
C ALA A 31 72.84 -9.73 -75.24
N GLN A 32 73.84 -8.86 -75.01
CA GLN A 32 74.44 -7.85 -75.92
C GLN A 32 75.50 -7.05 -75.12
N ALA A 33 76.81 -7.11 -75.48
CA ALA A 33 77.55 -6.32 -76.49
C ALA A 33 78.21 -5.06 -75.83
N ASN A 34 79.50 -4.69 -75.99
CA ASN A 34 80.43 -4.64 -77.13
C ASN A 34 81.92 -4.62 -76.67
N GLN A 35 82.83 -5.37 -77.33
CA GLN A 35 83.94 -4.97 -78.25
C GLN A 35 85.12 -4.14 -77.64
N ARG A 36 86.43 -4.36 -77.91
CA ARG A 36 87.15 -4.69 -79.16
C ARG A 36 88.50 -5.45 -78.94
N HIS A 37 88.88 -6.16 -80.02
CA HIS A 37 90.12 -6.84 -80.46
C HIS A 37 91.35 -5.91 -80.70
N PRO A 38 92.57 -6.34 -81.21
CA PRO A 38 92.92 -7.55 -82.02
C PRO A 38 94.28 -8.27 -81.70
N ARG A 39 94.44 -9.59 -81.95
CA ARG A 39 94.94 -10.35 -83.15
C ARG A 39 96.47 -10.33 -83.31
N GLY A 40 97.22 -11.42 -83.56
CA GLY A 40 96.93 -12.84 -83.76
C GLY A 40 98.10 -13.60 -84.45
N LYS A 41 97.89 -14.92 -84.68
CA LYS A 41 98.55 -15.88 -85.63
C LYS A 41 99.91 -16.45 -85.17
N SER A 42 100.27 -17.74 -85.32
CA SER A 42 99.90 -18.82 -86.28
C SER A 42 100.31 -20.19 -85.66
N ALA A 43 99.52 -21.27 -85.74
CA ALA A 43 99.57 -22.40 -86.72
C ALA A 43 100.86 -23.27 -86.63
N ALA A 44 100.90 -24.62 -86.71
CA ALA A 44 99.93 -25.71 -86.84
C ALA A 44 100.69 -27.08 -86.73
N GLN A 45 99.94 -28.18 -86.49
CA GLN A 45 100.17 -29.57 -86.98
C GLN A 45 101.41 -30.36 -86.46
N ALA A 46 101.50 -31.70 -86.42
CA ALA A 46 100.65 -32.87 -86.69
C ALA A 46 101.33 -34.12 -86.05
N TRP A 47 100.65 -35.26 -86.11
CA TRP A 47 100.83 -36.54 -85.38
C TRP A 47 102.05 -37.43 -85.82
N PRO A 48 102.32 -38.59 -85.15
CA PRO A 48 103.60 -39.33 -84.99
C PRO A 48 103.76 -40.42 -86.10
N PRO A 49 104.33 -41.65 -85.95
CA PRO A 49 105.30 -42.33 -85.03
C PRO A 49 106.42 -43.09 -85.84
N LEU A 50 107.20 -44.03 -85.25
CA LEU A 50 107.42 -45.41 -85.79
C LEU A 50 108.54 -46.24 -85.11
N HIS A 51 108.32 -47.56 -85.19
CA HIS A 51 109.06 -48.72 -84.71
C HIS A 51 110.32 -49.10 -85.53
N SER A 52 111.01 -50.13 -84.99
CA SER A 52 111.85 -51.18 -85.62
C SER A 52 113.37 -50.92 -85.54
N LYS A 53 114.17 -51.75 -84.84
CA LYS A 53 114.55 -53.18 -84.95
C LYS A 53 115.44 -53.53 -86.15
N SER A 54 116.54 -54.19 -85.80
CA SER A 54 117.47 -55.02 -86.61
C SER A 54 118.52 -54.26 -87.41
N ARG A 55 119.70 -54.79 -87.71
CA ARG A 55 120.59 -55.86 -87.20
C ARG A 55 121.72 -55.85 -88.23
N SER A 56 122.98 -55.81 -87.77
CA SER A 56 124.19 -56.40 -88.38
C SER A 56 124.46 -56.24 -89.89
N LEU A 57 125.69 -55.92 -90.26
CA LEU A 57 126.70 -56.89 -90.75
C LEU A 57 128.00 -56.15 -91.12
N HIS A 58 129.12 -56.69 -90.60
CA HIS A 58 130.46 -56.84 -91.19
C HIS A 58 131.14 -55.64 -91.88
N ALA A 59 132.28 -55.17 -91.33
CA ALA A 59 133.66 -55.58 -91.68
C ALA A 59 134.12 -54.92 -93.01
N ILE A 60 135.23 -54.21 -93.18
CA ILE A 60 136.46 -53.90 -92.42
C ILE A 60 137.03 -52.61 -93.05
N GLY A 61 137.62 -51.72 -92.23
CA GLY A 61 138.70 -50.80 -92.65
C GLY A 61 138.35 -49.31 -92.76
N GLY A 62 138.57 -48.53 -91.70
CA GLY A 62 138.56 -47.05 -91.81
C GLY A 62 138.62 -46.27 -90.50
N LYS A 63 139.77 -45.65 -90.19
CA LYS A 63 140.00 -44.81 -89.00
C LYS A 63 139.52 -43.33 -89.15
N ALA A 64 139.02 -42.91 -90.32
CA ALA A 64 138.66 -41.50 -90.58
C ALA A 64 137.17 -41.14 -90.34
N ALA A 65 136.24 -42.10 -90.39
CA ALA A 65 134.80 -41.84 -90.17
C ALA A 65 134.45 -41.55 -88.70
N VAL A 66 135.29 -42.01 -87.76
CA VAL A 66 135.07 -41.85 -86.31
C VAL A 66 135.29 -40.40 -85.86
N GLN A 67 136.21 -39.65 -86.49
CA GLN A 67 136.56 -38.30 -86.03
C GLN A 67 135.48 -37.24 -86.36
N MET A 68 134.81 -37.34 -87.52
CA MET A 68 133.72 -36.40 -87.84
C MET A 68 132.47 -36.60 -86.97
N GLN A 69 132.12 -37.87 -86.67
CA GLN A 69 131.01 -38.18 -85.76
C GLN A 69 131.28 -37.65 -84.34
N VAL A 70 132.54 -37.67 -83.89
CA VAL A 70 132.93 -37.10 -82.59
C VAL A 70 132.77 -35.57 -82.55
N ALA A 71 133.17 -34.84 -83.60
CA ALA A 71 133.01 -33.38 -83.64
C ALA A 71 131.53 -32.93 -83.71
N GLU A 72 130.70 -33.69 -84.42
CA GLU A 72 129.26 -33.43 -84.51
C GLU A 72 128.55 -33.72 -83.17
N LEU A 73 128.94 -34.79 -82.46
CA LEU A 73 128.50 -35.07 -81.10
C LEU A 73 128.95 -33.98 -80.11
N GLN A 74 130.18 -33.46 -80.24
CA GLN A 74 130.67 -32.38 -79.38
C GLN A 74 129.88 -31.07 -79.55
N ARG A 75 129.54 -30.66 -80.79
CA ARG A 75 128.66 -29.49 -81.01
C ARG A 75 127.25 -29.72 -80.47
N LYS A 76 126.72 -30.94 -80.62
CA LYS A 76 125.41 -31.29 -80.07
C LYS A 76 125.40 -31.28 -78.55
N ILE A 77 126.48 -31.71 -77.91
CA ILE A 77 126.67 -31.59 -76.45
C ILE A 77 126.72 -30.13 -76.03
N GLN A 78 127.51 -29.28 -76.70
CA GLN A 78 127.58 -27.84 -76.37
C GLN A 78 126.25 -27.11 -76.54
N LEU A 79 125.46 -27.44 -77.57
CA LEU A 79 124.10 -26.92 -77.74
C LEU A 79 123.17 -27.41 -76.61
N LEU A 80 123.21 -28.70 -76.28
CA LEU A 80 122.43 -29.25 -75.16
C LEU A 80 122.87 -28.68 -73.81
N GLU A 81 124.14 -28.35 -73.64
CA GLU A 81 124.68 -27.66 -72.46
C GLU A 81 124.26 -26.19 -72.41
N GLY A 82 124.23 -25.50 -73.55
CA GLY A 82 123.70 -24.15 -73.70
C GLY A 82 122.21 -24.09 -73.41
N ASP A 83 121.44 -25.01 -73.97
CA ASP A 83 120.01 -25.17 -73.68
C ASP A 83 119.81 -25.49 -72.20
N ARG A 84 120.56 -26.43 -71.62
CA ARG A 84 120.48 -26.73 -70.17
C ARG A 84 120.77 -25.51 -69.31
N LYS A 85 121.76 -24.69 -69.67
CA LYS A 85 122.06 -23.43 -68.96
C LYS A 85 120.94 -22.40 -69.13
N ALA A 86 120.46 -22.18 -70.34
CA ALA A 86 119.35 -21.25 -70.60
C ALA A 86 118.04 -21.70 -69.92
N PHE A 87 117.76 -23.01 -69.89
CA PHE A 87 116.64 -23.58 -69.13
C PHE A 87 116.84 -23.41 -67.62
N TYR A 88 118.04 -23.62 -67.10
CA TYR A 88 118.31 -23.42 -65.66
C TYR A 88 118.21 -21.93 -65.28
N GLU A 89 118.76 -21.02 -66.08
CA GLU A 89 118.66 -19.58 -65.85
C GLU A 89 117.22 -19.08 -65.98
N SER A 90 116.48 -19.55 -66.98
CA SER A 90 115.06 -19.25 -67.15
C SER A 90 114.20 -19.79 -66.00
N THR A 91 114.47 -21.01 -65.51
CA THR A 91 113.76 -21.57 -64.36
C THR A 91 114.11 -20.85 -63.06
N GLN A 92 115.38 -20.50 -62.83
CA GLN A 92 115.82 -19.69 -61.68
C GLN A 92 115.20 -18.29 -61.72
N TRP A 93 115.17 -17.65 -62.89
CA TRP A 93 114.53 -16.35 -63.07
C TRP A 93 113.01 -16.43 -62.86
N ASN A 94 112.35 -17.45 -63.40
CA ASN A 94 110.92 -17.70 -63.16
C ASN A 94 110.64 -18.00 -61.68
N MET A 95 111.51 -18.75 -60.98
CA MET A 95 111.38 -18.98 -59.55
C MET A 95 111.53 -17.69 -58.75
N LYS A 96 112.50 -16.83 -59.07
CA LYS A 96 112.65 -15.52 -58.41
C LYS A 96 111.44 -14.62 -58.67
N LYS A 97 110.97 -14.54 -59.91
CA LYS A 97 109.76 -13.79 -60.27
C LYS A 97 108.52 -14.33 -59.55
N ASN A 98 108.36 -15.65 -59.47
CA ASN A 98 107.27 -16.27 -58.72
C ASN A 98 107.40 -16.02 -57.21
N GLN A 99 108.62 -15.97 -56.67
CA GLN A 99 108.84 -15.64 -55.26
C GLN A 99 108.47 -14.18 -54.96
N GLU A 100 108.82 -13.25 -55.86
CA GLU A 100 108.44 -11.84 -55.78
C GLU A 100 106.93 -11.67 -55.87
N THR A 101 106.24 -12.35 -56.79
CA THR A 101 104.76 -12.29 -56.88
C THR A 101 104.09 -12.91 -55.66
N ILE A 102 104.62 -14.01 -55.12
CA ILE A 102 104.11 -14.59 -53.85
C ILE A 102 104.28 -13.59 -52.71
N ASN A 103 105.41 -12.88 -52.63
CA ASN A 103 105.62 -11.88 -51.60
C ASN A 103 104.66 -10.69 -51.75
N GLN A 104 104.49 -10.18 -52.98
CA GLN A 104 103.50 -9.14 -53.28
C GLN A 104 102.09 -9.55 -52.87
N LEU A 105 101.64 -10.75 -53.26
CA LEU A 105 100.32 -11.28 -52.86
C LEU A 105 100.19 -11.44 -51.35
N ARG A 106 101.26 -11.84 -50.64
CA ARG A 106 101.25 -11.94 -49.18
C ARG A 106 101.15 -10.58 -48.50
N ASP A 107 101.82 -9.58 -49.04
CA ASP A 107 101.73 -8.21 -48.53
C ASP A 107 100.35 -7.61 -48.81
N GLU A 108 99.78 -7.87 -50.00
CA GLU A 108 98.39 -7.51 -50.32
C GLU A 108 97.38 -8.19 -49.38
N ILE A 109 97.54 -9.50 -49.12
CA ILE A 109 96.71 -10.23 -48.15
C ILE A 109 96.83 -9.60 -46.76
N ARG A 110 98.04 -9.23 -46.33
CA ARG A 110 98.26 -8.58 -45.03
C ARG A 110 97.58 -7.22 -44.96
N VAL A 111 97.70 -6.41 -46.01
CA VAL A 111 97.03 -5.10 -46.11
C VAL A 111 95.51 -5.27 -46.08
N LEU A 112 94.96 -6.21 -46.84
CA LEU A 112 93.52 -6.49 -46.85
C LEU A 112 93.02 -7.00 -45.49
N GLN A 113 93.80 -7.83 -44.80
CA GLN A 113 93.48 -8.26 -43.44
C GLN A 113 93.44 -7.08 -42.46
N LEU A 114 94.41 -6.17 -42.52
CA LEU A 114 94.43 -4.96 -41.71
C LEU A 114 93.24 -4.03 -42.02
N GLN A 115 92.94 -3.83 -43.30
CA GLN A 115 91.78 -3.05 -43.73
C GLN A 115 90.46 -3.66 -43.23
N LEU A 116 90.32 -4.99 -43.27
CA LEU A 116 89.15 -5.67 -42.74
C LEU A 116 89.03 -5.50 -41.22
N THR A 117 90.14 -5.62 -40.48
CA THR A 117 90.12 -5.38 -39.03
C THR A 117 89.78 -3.93 -38.67
N ASP A 118 90.30 -2.96 -39.43
CA ASP A 118 90.01 -1.55 -39.21
C ASP A 118 88.54 -1.21 -39.48
N LEU A 119 87.94 -1.78 -40.54
CA LEU A 119 86.52 -1.63 -40.84
C LEU A 119 85.64 -2.24 -39.75
N LEU A 120 85.93 -3.46 -39.30
CA LEU A 120 85.17 -4.13 -38.23
C LEU A 120 85.26 -3.35 -36.91
N GLN A 121 86.44 -2.83 -36.55
CA GLN A 121 86.59 -1.95 -35.39
C GLN A 121 85.86 -0.61 -35.57
N GLY A 122 85.80 -0.08 -36.80
CA GLY A 122 85.02 1.11 -37.14
C GLY A 122 83.52 0.91 -36.89
N ASP A 123 82.97 -0.20 -37.37
CA ASP A 123 81.56 -0.56 -37.19
C ASP A 123 81.21 -0.75 -35.71
N GLU A 124 82.07 -1.41 -34.92
CA GLU A 124 81.87 -1.52 -33.48
C GLU A 124 81.86 -0.16 -32.77
N LYS A 125 82.75 0.76 -33.18
CA LYS A 125 82.80 2.13 -32.63
C LYS A 125 81.55 2.93 -33.00
N LEU A 126 81.05 2.80 -34.24
CA LEU A 126 79.81 3.45 -34.69
C LEU A 126 78.60 2.95 -33.90
N VAL A 127 78.48 1.63 -33.73
CA VAL A 127 77.42 1.01 -32.91
C VAL A 127 77.48 1.52 -31.47
N GLN A 128 78.67 1.57 -30.87
CA GLN A 128 78.83 2.15 -29.53
C GLN A 128 78.49 3.64 -29.46
N ALA A 129 78.78 4.43 -30.51
CA ALA A 129 78.42 5.83 -30.57
C ALA A 129 76.89 6.03 -30.64
N VAL A 130 76.18 5.21 -31.42
CA VAL A 130 74.71 5.21 -31.49
C VAL A 130 74.10 4.82 -30.14
N ILE A 131 74.60 3.77 -29.49
CA ILE A 131 74.16 3.35 -28.15
C ILE A 131 74.39 4.44 -27.10
N ARG A 132 75.47 5.23 -27.22
CA ARG A 132 75.75 6.36 -26.31
C ARG A 132 74.74 7.50 -26.46
N GLY A 133 74.17 7.68 -27.65
CA GLY A 133 73.16 8.70 -27.97
C GLY A 133 71.78 8.38 -27.41
N TRP A 134 71.45 7.11 -27.19
CA TRP A 134 70.20 6.71 -26.55
C TRP A 134 70.27 7.03 -25.05
N LYS A 135 69.27 7.72 -24.49
CA LYS A 135 69.30 8.17 -23.08
C LYS A 135 68.69 7.15 -22.11
N SER A 136 67.64 6.45 -22.52
CA SER A 136 66.85 5.53 -21.68
C SER A 136 67.34 4.07 -21.75
N GLU A 137 67.86 3.64 -22.89
CA GLU A 137 68.23 2.22 -23.13
C GLU A 137 69.73 1.95 -22.93
N LYS A 138 70.53 3.02 -22.85
CA LYS A 138 71.97 3.00 -22.59
C LYS A 138 72.42 2.06 -21.48
N PRO A 139 71.88 2.10 -20.25
CA PRO A 139 72.41 1.29 -19.15
C PRO A 139 72.29 -0.21 -19.41
N TYR A 140 71.31 -0.64 -20.22
CA TYR A 140 71.05 -2.05 -20.53
C TYR A 140 71.89 -2.58 -21.72
N LEU A 141 72.57 -1.67 -22.43
CA LEU A 141 73.30 -1.94 -23.68
C LEU A 141 74.80 -1.65 -23.60
N LYS A 142 75.29 -1.04 -22.51
CA LYS A 142 76.70 -0.60 -22.33
C LYS A 142 77.76 -1.70 -22.46
N ASN A 143 77.40 -2.96 -22.17
CA ASN A 143 78.35 -4.08 -22.10
C ASN A 143 78.07 -5.17 -23.15
N LYS A 144 77.22 -4.89 -24.14
CA LYS A 144 76.78 -5.87 -25.15
C LYS A 144 77.36 -5.52 -26.52
N THR A 145 77.70 -6.53 -27.32
CA THR A 145 78.02 -6.34 -28.75
C THR A 145 76.78 -5.90 -29.51
N GLY A 146 76.95 -5.28 -30.69
CA GLY A 146 75.84 -4.74 -31.48
C GLY A 146 74.72 -5.75 -31.77
N GLN A 147 75.08 -7.02 -32.00
CA GLN A 147 74.12 -8.10 -32.23
C GLN A 147 73.28 -8.43 -30.98
N GLN A 148 73.93 -8.55 -29.82
CA GLN A 148 73.25 -8.78 -28.54
C GLN A 148 72.37 -7.60 -28.11
N ALA A 149 72.72 -6.39 -28.53
CA ALA A 149 71.90 -5.19 -28.34
C ALA A 149 70.63 -5.25 -29.19
N LEU A 150 70.74 -5.64 -30.47
CA LEU A 150 69.59 -5.80 -31.37
C LEU A 150 68.61 -6.87 -30.87
N GLU A 151 69.09 -8.05 -30.50
CA GLU A 151 68.23 -9.13 -29.97
C GLU A 151 67.48 -8.68 -28.71
N TYR A 152 68.14 -7.95 -27.82
CA TYR A 152 67.52 -7.40 -26.62
C TYR A 152 66.40 -6.39 -26.94
N LEU A 153 66.63 -5.52 -27.92
CA LEU A 153 65.62 -4.56 -28.37
C LEU A 153 64.46 -5.25 -29.09
N ASP A 154 64.73 -6.25 -29.93
CA ASP A 154 63.70 -7.03 -30.62
C ASP A 154 62.80 -7.78 -29.63
N HIS A 155 63.38 -8.35 -28.57
CA HIS A 155 62.61 -8.92 -27.47
C HIS A 155 61.76 -7.86 -26.76
N ARG A 156 62.33 -6.69 -26.46
CA ARG A 156 61.61 -5.59 -25.81
C ARG A 156 60.47 -5.05 -26.68
N VAL A 157 60.68 -4.90 -27.98
CA VAL A 157 59.65 -4.52 -28.96
C VAL A 157 58.56 -5.59 -28.99
N SER A 158 58.94 -6.86 -29.06
CA SER A 158 57.98 -7.98 -29.03
C SER A 158 57.15 -7.99 -27.74
N GLU A 159 57.75 -7.73 -26.59
CA GLU A 159 57.04 -7.58 -25.31
C GLU A 159 56.06 -6.40 -25.34
N LYS A 160 56.49 -5.25 -25.88
CA LYS A 160 55.63 -4.07 -26.00
C LYS A 160 54.48 -4.28 -26.97
N VAL A 161 54.71 -4.98 -28.08
CA VAL A 161 53.67 -5.39 -29.03
C VAL A 161 52.68 -6.34 -28.37
N LYS A 162 53.14 -7.32 -27.59
CA LYS A 162 52.26 -8.21 -26.81
C LYS A 162 51.44 -7.44 -25.79
N GLN A 163 52.05 -6.51 -25.05
CA GLN A 163 51.35 -5.61 -24.11
C GLN A 163 50.28 -4.78 -24.81
N LEU A 164 50.59 -4.24 -25.99
CA LEU A 164 49.68 -3.44 -26.80
C LEU A 164 48.51 -4.29 -27.32
N ASN A 165 48.78 -5.49 -27.86
CA ASN A 165 47.75 -6.40 -28.33
C ASN A 165 46.81 -6.84 -27.19
N ALA A 166 47.35 -7.09 -25.99
CA ALA A 166 46.55 -7.40 -24.80
C ALA A 166 45.65 -6.23 -24.39
N LEU A 167 46.16 -4.99 -24.44
CA LEU A 167 45.36 -3.78 -24.18
C LEU A 167 44.28 -3.57 -25.24
N ARG A 168 44.60 -3.74 -26.53
CA ARG A 168 43.63 -3.66 -27.63
C ARG A 168 42.50 -4.68 -27.45
N HIS A 169 42.82 -5.92 -27.07
CA HIS A 169 41.81 -6.92 -26.78
C HIS A 169 40.90 -6.50 -25.60
N GLN A 170 41.49 -5.99 -24.51
CA GLN A 170 40.71 -5.49 -23.38
C GLN A 170 39.81 -4.30 -23.74
N VAL A 171 40.28 -3.40 -24.61
CA VAL A 171 39.46 -2.29 -25.13
C VAL A 171 38.32 -2.83 -25.98
N GLY A 172 38.58 -3.77 -26.89
CA GLY A 172 37.55 -4.40 -27.71
C GLY A 172 36.49 -5.15 -26.90
N LEU A 173 36.86 -5.81 -25.80
CA LEU A 173 35.90 -6.40 -24.87
C LEU A 173 35.02 -5.34 -24.20
N ARG A 174 35.63 -4.26 -23.69
CA ARG A 174 34.88 -3.17 -23.06
C ARG A 174 33.93 -2.47 -24.04
N GLN A 175 34.34 -2.31 -25.29
CA GLN A 175 33.49 -1.76 -26.34
C GLN A 175 32.26 -2.64 -26.59
N LYS A 176 32.45 -3.96 -26.76
CA LYS A 176 31.32 -4.89 -26.90
C LYS A 176 30.38 -4.88 -25.70
N TRP A 177 30.92 -4.79 -24.49
CA TRP A 177 30.11 -4.69 -23.27
C TRP A 177 29.31 -3.39 -23.22
N LEU A 178 29.91 -2.28 -23.68
CA LEU A 178 29.23 -1.00 -23.76
C LEU A 178 28.14 -1.00 -24.84
N GLU A 179 28.39 -1.61 -26.00
CA GLU A 179 27.39 -1.80 -27.06
C GLU A 179 26.20 -2.63 -26.57
N GLU A 180 26.46 -3.73 -25.85
CA GLU A 180 25.41 -4.56 -25.25
C GLU A 180 24.60 -3.78 -24.20
N LEU A 181 25.26 -3.01 -23.33
CA LEU A 181 24.56 -2.22 -22.32
C LEU A 181 23.71 -1.09 -22.95
N GLN A 182 24.21 -0.47 -24.02
CA GLN A 182 23.46 0.52 -24.80
C GLN A 182 22.23 -0.10 -25.47
N LEU A 183 22.35 -1.32 -26.01
CA LEU A 183 21.23 -2.05 -26.59
C LEU A 183 20.17 -2.40 -25.52
N GLN A 184 20.60 -2.85 -24.34
CA GLN A 184 19.67 -3.13 -23.23
C GLN A 184 18.95 -1.87 -22.76
N HIS A 185 19.64 -0.73 -22.75
CA HIS A 185 19.03 0.54 -22.38
C HIS A 185 17.98 0.98 -23.41
N SER A 186 18.31 0.91 -24.72
CA SER A 186 17.36 1.28 -25.77
C SER A 186 16.15 0.34 -25.82
N LEU A 187 16.33 -0.96 -25.55
CA LEU A 187 15.21 -1.90 -25.40
C LEU A 187 14.29 -1.52 -24.23
N ARG A 188 14.86 -1.19 -23.07
CA ARG A 188 14.06 -0.73 -21.91
C ARG A 188 13.32 0.57 -22.21
N GLU A 189 13.94 1.51 -22.92
CA GLU A 189 13.26 2.76 -23.32
C GLU A 189 12.05 2.48 -24.23
N LEU A 190 12.17 1.53 -25.17
CA LEU A 190 11.07 1.11 -26.03
C LEU A 190 9.95 0.41 -25.24
N GLU A 191 10.29 -0.49 -24.31
CA GLU A 191 9.31 -1.14 -23.42
C GLU A 191 8.56 -0.10 -22.56
N MET A 192 9.28 0.87 -21.99
CA MET A 192 8.67 1.95 -21.21
C MET A 192 7.76 2.85 -22.06
N ALA A 193 8.12 3.09 -23.33
CA ALA A 193 7.28 3.82 -24.27
C ALA A 193 6.00 3.04 -24.63
N GLU A 194 6.09 1.72 -24.88
CA GLU A 194 4.92 0.86 -25.14
C GLU A 194 3.98 0.77 -23.93
N VAL A 195 4.52 0.72 -22.70
CA VAL A 195 3.71 0.74 -21.47
C VAL A 195 3.02 2.10 -21.29
N GLN A 196 3.66 3.19 -21.67
CA GLN A 196 3.08 4.54 -21.63
C GLN A 196 2.09 4.81 -22.77
N ASP A 197 2.12 4.01 -23.84
CA ASP A 197 1.18 4.09 -24.95
C ASP A 197 -0.23 3.67 -24.52
N SER A 198 -0.93 4.67 -23.99
CA SER A 198 -2.35 4.69 -23.62
C SER A 198 -3.34 4.24 -24.71
N ASN A 199 -2.86 3.98 -25.93
CA ASN A 199 -3.62 3.59 -27.11
C ASN A 199 -3.59 2.08 -27.42
N THR A 200 -2.83 1.29 -26.66
CA THR A 200 -2.87 -0.18 -26.76
C THR A 200 -4.30 -0.69 -26.57
N GLU A 201 -4.68 -1.72 -27.32
CA GLU A 201 -6.02 -2.32 -27.22
C GLU A 201 -6.30 -2.79 -25.79
N VAL A 202 -5.27 -3.24 -25.07
CA VAL A 202 -5.31 -3.61 -23.65
C VAL A 202 -5.67 -2.43 -22.75
N ALA A 203 -5.11 -1.23 -22.97
CA ALA A 203 -5.48 -0.04 -22.20
C ALA A 203 -6.94 0.37 -22.46
N LYS A 204 -7.43 0.20 -23.70
CA LYS A 204 -8.84 0.46 -24.05
C LYS A 204 -9.78 -0.56 -23.39
N THR A 205 -9.44 -1.84 -23.38
CA THR A 205 -10.23 -2.87 -22.71
C THR A 205 -10.23 -2.66 -21.20
N MET A 206 -9.11 -2.30 -20.59
CA MET A 206 -9.00 -1.97 -19.16
C MET A 206 -9.94 -0.81 -18.79
N ARG A 207 -9.86 0.33 -19.50
CA ARG A 207 -10.79 1.46 -19.27
C ARG A 207 -12.25 1.08 -19.46
N ASN A 208 -12.57 0.23 -20.43
CA ASN A 208 -13.95 -0.24 -20.64
C ASN A 208 -14.43 -1.12 -19.50
N LEU A 209 -13.57 -1.99 -18.95
CA LEU A 209 -13.88 -2.82 -17.79
C LEU A 209 -14.05 -1.98 -16.54
N GLU A 210 -13.16 -1.01 -16.31
CA GLU A 210 -13.27 -0.03 -15.22
C GLU A 210 -14.59 0.75 -15.31
N ASN A 211 -14.93 1.29 -16.48
CA ASN A 211 -16.20 2.00 -16.69
C ASN A 211 -17.43 1.10 -16.47
N ARG A 212 -17.36 -0.18 -16.84
CA ARG A 212 -18.45 -1.14 -16.59
C ARG A 212 -18.57 -1.46 -15.10
N LEU A 213 -17.45 -1.60 -14.42
CA LEU A 213 -17.38 -1.86 -12.99
C LEU A 213 -17.91 -0.67 -12.19
N GLU A 214 -17.50 0.56 -12.53
CA GLU A 214 -18.01 1.79 -11.93
C GLU A 214 -19.53 1.89 -12.13
N LYS A 215 -20.03 1.63 -13.34
CA LYS A 215 -21.48 1.58 -13.61
C LYS A 215 -22.20 0.51 -12.81
N ALA A 216 -21.58 -0.65 -12.58
CA ALA A 216 -22.16 -1.71 -11.75
C ALA A 216 -22.19 -1.30 -10.27
N ARG A 217 -21.14 -0.63 -9.77
CA ARG A 217 -21.10 -0.06 -8.41
C ARG A 217 -22.17 0.99 -8.20
N MET A 218 -22.27 1.99 -9.09
CA MET A 218 -23.31 3.02 -9.01
C MET A 218 -24.72 2.40 -8.98
N LYS A 219 -24.98 1.38 -9.82
CA LYS A 219 -26.26 0.66 -9.80
C LYS A 219 -26.51 -0.12 -8.50
N ALA A 220 -25.47 -0.69 -7.91
CA ALA A 220 -25.58 -1.39 -6.63
C ALA A 220 -25.88 -0.41 -5.49
N GLU A 221 -25.17 0.71 -5.43
CA GLU A 221 -25.40 1.79 -4.46
C GLU A 221 -26.81 2.39 -4.60
N GLU A 222 -27.26 2.63 -5.84
CA GLU A 222 -28.64 3.06 -6.11
C GLU A 222 -29.67 2.02 -5.66
N ALA A 223 -29.41 0.73 -5.90
CA ALA A 223 -30.29 -0.34 -5.43
C ALA A 223 -30.30 -0.45 -3.90
N GLU A 224 -29.16 -0.29 -3.23
CA GLU A 224 -29.06 -0.21 -1.77
C GLU A 224 -29.82 0.99 -1.22
N HIS A 225 -29.72 2.15 -1.85
CA HIS A 225 -30.47 3.33 -1.47
C HIS A 225 -31.99 3.12 -1.63
N ILE A 226 -32.42 2.61 -2.78
CA ILE A 226 -33.83 2.30 -3.05
C ILE A 226 -34.38 1.27 -2.06
N THR A 227 -33.63 0.20 -1.78
CA THR A 227 -34.05 -0.82 -0.80
C THR A 227 -34.10 -0.26 0.61
N SER A 228 -33.16 0.60 1.01
CA SER A 228 -33.20 1.30 2.30
C SER A 228 -34.48 2.14 2.43
N VAL A 229 -34.85 2.90 1.40
CA VAL A 229 -36.10 3.68 1.38
C VAL A 229 -37.32 2.78 1.47
N TYR A 230 -37.36 1.66 0.74
CA TYR A 230 -38.49 0.71 0.84
C TYR A 230 -38.58 0.05 2.23
N LEU A 231 -37.45 -0.24 2.87
CA LEU A 231 -37.44 -0.77 4.24
C LEU A 231 -37.93 0.27 5.25
N GLN A 232 -37.55 1.54 5.10
CA GLN A 232 -38.06 2.63 5.93
C GLN A 232 -39.57 2.83 5.72
N LEU A 233 -40.03 2.83 4.47
CA LEU A 233 -41.45 2.92 4.15
C LEU A 233 -42.23 1.73 4.73
N LYS A 234 -41.67 0.52 4.64
CA LYS A 234 -42.27 -0.67 5.26
C LYS A 234 -42.37 -0.52 6.78
N ALA A 235 -41.32 -0.06 7.45
CA ALA A 235 -41.32 0.16 8.89
C ALA A 235 -42.40 1.18 9.27
N TYR A 236 -42.47 2.32 8.56
CA TYR A 236 -43.49 3.33 8.76
C TYR A 236 -44.92 2.77 8.57
N LEU A 237 -45.15 2.00 7.50
CA LEU A 237 -46.46 1.37 7.26
C LEU A 237 -46.81 0.33 8.33
N GLN A 238 -45.82 -0.41 8.85
CA GLN A 238 -46.02 -1.34 9.95
C GLN A 238 -46.39 -0.61 11.23
N GLU A 239 -45.68 0.47 11.57
CA GLU A 239 -46.04 1.35 12.68
C GLU A 239 -47.46 1.90 12.49
N GLU A 240 -47.78 2.49 11.34
CA GLU A 240 -49.10 3.05 11.05
C GLU A 240 -50.21 1.99 11.16
N SER A 241 -49.97 0.76 10.70
CA SER A 241 -50.93 -0.34 10.85
C SER A 241 -51.28 -0.64 12.32
N LEU A 242 -50.28 -0.64 13.21
CA LEU A 242 -50.49 -0.84 14.65
C LEU A 242 -51.23 0.36 15.29
N HIS A 243 -50.95 1.58 14.85
CA HIS A 243 -51.65 2.77 15.36
C HIS A 243 -53.11 2.83 14.89
N LEU A 244 -53.40 2.33 13.68
CA LEU A 244 -54.77 2.26 13.15
C LEU A 244 -55.64 1.29 13.94
N GLU A 245 -55.11 0.14 14.35
CA GLU A 245 -55.81 -0.81 15.23
C GLU A 245 -56.18 -0.17 16.57
N ASN A 246 -55.21 0.45 17.26
CA ASN A 246 -55.49 1.17 18.52
C ASN A 246 -56.53 2.28 18.35
N ARG A 247 -56.50 3.01 17.22
CA ARG A 247 -57.48 4.05 16.93
C ARG A 247 -58.86 3.46 16.66
N LEU A 248 -58.93 2.31 15.98
CA LEU A 248 -60.18 1.58 15.77
C LEU A 248 -60.77 1.13 17.12
N ASP A 249 -59.98 0.50 17.99
CA ASP A 249 -60.41 0.07 19.31
C ASP A 249 -60.95 1.24 20.16
N SER A 250 -60.29 2.40 20.08
CA SER A 250 -60.74 3.60 20.81
C SER A 250 -62.11 4.10 20.31
N VAL A 251 -62.32 4.11 18.99
CA VAL A 251 -63.59 4.51 18.37
C VAL A 251 -64.67 3.47 18.64
N GLU A 252 -64.35 2.18 18.60
CA GLU A 252 -65.27 1.10 18.96
C GLU A 252 -65.71 1.22 20.42
N ALA A 253 -64.78 1.50 21.34
CA ALA A 253 -65.10 1.73 22.75
C ALA A 253 -65.99 2.98 22.95
N GLU A 254 -65.79 4.05 22.19
CA GLU A 254 -66.68 5.22 22.17
C GLU A 254 -68.08 4.88 21.65
N VAL A 255 -68.17 4.09 20.57
CA VAL A 255 -69.45 3.63 20.02
C VAL A 255 -70.20 2.75 21.03
N VAL A 256 -69.51 1.86 21.75
CA VAL A 256 -70.13 1.03 22.80
C VAL A 256 -70.61 1.89 23.96
N ARG A 257 -69.81 2.86 24.42
CA ARG A 257 -70.20 3.80 25.48
C ARG A 257 -71.45 4.58 25.10
N THR A 258 -71.46 5.19 23.92
CA THR A 258 -72.62 5.97 23.43
C THR A 258 -73.86 5.11 23.21
N LYS A 259 -73.72 3.85 22.76
CA LYS A 259 -74.85 2.90 22.71
C LYS A 259 -75.42 2.65 24.10
N HIS A 260 -74.57 2.44 25.10
CA HIS A 260 -75.02 2.24 26.47
C HIS A 260 -75.71 3.48 27.04
N GLU A 261 -75.15 4.67 26.81
CA GLU A 261 -75.79 5.95 27.19
C GLU A 261 -77.17 6.11 26.54
N VAL A 262 -77.33 5.72 25.27
CA VAL A 262 -78.63 5.74 24.58
C VAL A 262 -79.61 4.74 25.20
N GLU A 263 -79.16 3.54 25.56
CA GLU A 263 -80.00 2.54 26.26
C GLU A 263 -80.46 3.07 27.63
N GLU A 264 -79.56 3.66 28.41
CA GLU A 264 -79.90 4.30 29.69
C GLU A 264 -80.92 5.42 29.52
N LEU A 265 -80.72 6.30 28.52
CA LEU A 265 -81.66 7.37 28.19
C LEU A 265 -83.02 6.84 27.73
N GLN A 266 -83.07 5.71 27.03
CA GLN A 266 -84.32 5.06 26.65
C GLN A 266 -85.08 4.56 27.88
N VAL A 267 -84.39 3.97 28.87
CA VAL A 267 -85.00 3.55 30.13
C VAL A 267 -85.58 4.75 30.88
N VAL A 268 -84.80 5.83 31.03
CA VAL A 268 -85.27 7.07 31.67
C VAL A 268 -86.48 7.67 30.94
N ASN A 269 -86.50 7.64 29.61
CA ASN A 269 -87.64 8.10 28.81
C ASN A 269 -88.88 7.22 29.03
N GLN A 270 -88.72 5.89 29.06
CA GLN A 270 -89.82 4.97 29.38
C GLN A 270 -90.38 5.22 30.79
N GLU A 271 -89.52 5.45 31.78
CA GLU A 271 -89.93 5.83 33.13
C GLU A 271 -90.69 7.16 33.15
N ALA A 272 -90.22 8.16 32.41
CA ALA A 272 -90.89 9.45 32.27
C ALA A 272 -92.26 9.33 31.59
N LEU A 273 -92.38 8.50 30.54
CA LEU A 273 -93.66 8.21 29.88
C LEU A 273 -94.63 7.49 30.82
N ASN A 274 -94.14 6.48 31.55
CA ASN A 274 -94.94 5.76 32.55
C ASN A 274 -95.43 6.71 33.65
N ALA A 275 -94.55 7.57 34.17
CA ALA A 275 -94.90 8.57 35.18
C ALA A 275 -95.97 9.56 34.65
N ARG A 276 -95.82 10.03 33.41
CA ARG A 276 -96.81 10.89 32.75
C ARG A 276 -98.16 10.19 32.62
N ASP A 277 -98.19 8.93 32.20
CA ASP A 277 -99.42 8.18 32.00
C ASP A 277 -100.11 7.85 33.33
N ILE A 278 -99.33 7.54 34.38
CA ILE A 278 -99.83 7.41 35.76
C ILE A 278 -100.47 8.72 36.22
N ALA A 279 -99.79 9.86 36.05
CA ALA A 279 -100.32 11.17 36.43
C ALA A 279 -101.59 11.52 35.65
N LYS A 280 -101.64 11.21 34.35
CA LYS A 280 -102.82 11.41 33.50
C LYS A 280 -103.99 10.55 33.96
N ASN A 281 -103.76 9.28 34.29
CA ASN A 281 -104.80 8.37 34.79
C ASN A 281 -105.31 8.81 36.17
N GLN A 282 -104.42 9.25 37.06
CA GLN A 282 -104.78 9.84 38.35
C GLN A 282 -105.65 11.09 38.15
N LEU A 283 -105.24 12.00 37.27
CA LEU A 283 -106.01 13.20 36.94
C LEU A 283 -107.41 12.84 36.41
N GLN A 284 -107.52 11.91 35.46
CA GLN A 284 -108.82 11.44 34.94
C GLN A 284 -109.70 10.86 36.05
N SER A 285 -109.14 10.03 36.94
CA SER A 285 -109.90 9.46 38.05
C SER A 285 -110.42 10.55 39.01
N LEU A 286 -109.61 11.57 39.28
CA LEU A 286 -109.99 12.71 40.10
C LEU A 286 -111.06 13.56 39.41
N GLU A 287 -110.91 13.85 38.11
CA GLU A 287 -111.93 14.54 37.31
C GLU A 287 -113.27 13.81 37.32
N GLU A 288 -113.27 12.48 37.15
CA GLU A 288 -114.49 11.67 37.26
C GLU A 288 -115.12 11.76 38.65
N THR A 289 -114.32 11.70 39.72
CA THR A 289 -114.84 11.84 41.09
C THR A 289 -115.45 13.22 41.31
N VAL A 290 -114.80 14.28 40.85
CA VAL A 290 -115.31 15.66 40.93
C VAL A 290 -116.61 15.79 40.14
N PHE A 291 -116.69 15.21 38.94
CA PHE A 291 -117.91 15.21 38.13
C PHE A 291 -119.05 14.43 38.79
N ARG A 292 -118.77 13.25 39.36
CA ARG A 292 -119.76 12.45 40.12
C ARG A 292 -120.27 13.22 41.33
N GLU A 293 -119.39 13.83 42.12
CA GLU A 293 -119.76 14.64 43.27
C GLU A 293 -120.54 15.89 42.87
N ARG A 294 -120.15 16.57 41.78
CA ARG A 294 -120.92 17.69 41.22
C ARG A 294 -122.33 17.25 40.82
N ARG A 295 -122.48 16.13 40.12
CA ARG A 295 -123.81 15.57 39.77
C ARG A 295 -124.62 15.22 41.01
N LYS A 296 -124.02 14.61 42.03
CA LYS A 296 -124.71 14.33 43.31
C LYS A 296 -125.18 15.63 43.98
N ARG A 297 -124.32 16.65 44.04
CA ARG A 297 -124.67 17.98 44.58
C ARG A 297 -125.78 18.66 43.78
N GLU A 298 -125.74 18.61 42.46
CA GLU A 298 -126.80 19.13 41.59
C GLU A 298 -128.13 18.41 41.85
N ARG A 299 -128.12 17.06 41.95
CA ARG A 299 -129.32 16.29 42.33
C ARG A 299 -129.86 16.74 43.70
N ASN A 300 -129.01 16.77 44.72
CA ASN A 300 -129.41 17.19 46.07
C ASN A 300 -129.97 18.62 46.07
N LEU A 301 -129.34 19.55 45.34
CA LEU A 301 -129.83 20.92 45.17
C LEU A 301 -131.19 20.95 44.48
N THR A 302 -131.41 20.17 43.42
CA THR A 302 -132.72 20.09 42.75
C THR A 302 -133.79 19.49 43.65
N GLU A 303 -133.47 18.46 44.45
CA GLU A 303 -134.41 17.92 45.43
C GLU A 303 -134.73 18.92 46.54
N CYS A 304 -133.73 19.64 47.07
CA CYS A 304 -133.94 20.70 48.04
C CYS A 304 -134.81 21.82 47.48
N LYS A 305 -134.59 22.22 46.21
CA LYS A 305 -135.46 23.19 45.50
C LYS A 305 -136.89 22.68 45.38
N LYS A 306 -137.10 21.42 44.96
CA LYS A 306 -138.44 20.81 44.90
C LYS A 306 -139.13 20.78 46.25
N ARG A 307 -138.45 20.32 47.31
CA ARG A 307 -138.99 20.32 48.68
C ARG A 307 -139.30 21.74 49.16
N ALA A 308 -138.48 22.72 48.81
CA ALA A 308 -138.74 24.13 49.12
C ALA A 308 -139.95 24.68 48.34
N GLU A 309 -140.09 24.34 47.06
CA GLU A 309 -141.26 24.68 46.23
C GLU A 309 -142.53 24.00 46.72
N GLU A 310 -142.48 22.73 47.11
CA GLU A 310 -143.59 21.99 47.73
C GLU A 310 -144.00 22.62 49.05
N LYS A 311 -143.05 22.96 49.93
CA LYS A 311 -143.31 23.70 51.17
C LYS A 311 -143.86 25.10 50.89
N LYS A 312 -143.39 25.79 49.84
CA LYS A 312 -143.95 27.08 49.41
C LYS A 312 -145.39 26.92 48.94
N LEU A 313 -145.70 25.90 48.12
CA LEU A 313 -147.07 25.60 47.71
C LEU A 313 -147.96 25.19 48.88
N GLN A 314 -147.43 24.44 49.86
CA GLN A 314 -148.14 24.11 51.10
C GLN A 314 -148.36 25.36 51.95
N ASN A 315 -147.34 26.21 52.14
CA ASN A 315 -147.47 27.48 52.84
C ASN A 315 -148.41 28.43 52.10
N GLU A 316 -148.44 28.48 50.77
CA GLU A 316 -149.43 29.24 50.01
C GLU A 316 -150.84 28.64 50.15
N ARG A 317 -150.97 27.31 50.26
CA ARG A 317 -152.25 26.63 50.57
C ARG A 317 -152.68 26.86 52.01
N MET A 318 -151.74 26.91 52.95
CA MET A 318 -151.96 27.23 54.34
C MET A 318 -152.23 28.71 54.51
N GLU A 319 -151.56 29.65 53.83
CA GLU A 319 -151.86 31.09 53.81
C GLU A 319 -153.26 31.34 53.23
N ARG A 320 -153.68 30.56 52.22
CA ARG A 320 -155.06 30.56 51.72
C ARG A 320 -156.08 29.96 52.71
N LYS A 321 -155.65 29.22 53.75
CA LYS A 321 -156.49 28.68 54.86
C LYS A 321 -156.31 29.42 56.20
N THR A 322 -155.22 30.17 56.37
CA THR A 322 -154.78 30.87 57.59
C THR A 322 -154.88 32.38 57.35
N GLN A 323 -155.98 32.78 56.72
CA GLN A 323 -156.57 34.11 56.81
C GLN A 323 -157.93 33.97 57.50
N ARG A 324 -157.93 33.34 58.68
CA ARG A 324 -158.99 33.38 59.72
C ARG A 324 -158.45 32.60 60.91
N GLU A 325 -158.37 33.31 62.04
CA GLU A 325 -158.08 32.84 63.41
C GLU A 325 -156.63 32.90 63.90
N HIS A 326 -156.40 34.05 64.52
CA HIS A 326 -155.53 34.35 65.67
C HIS A 326 -155.62 33.30 66.82
N VAL A 327 -154.58 33.29 67.66
CA VAL A 327 -154.65 33.35 69.15
C VAL A 327 -154.54 32.08 70.03
N LEU A 328 -153.52 32.16 70.90
CA LEU A 328 -153.39 31.74 72.32
C LEU A 328 -152.86 30.36 72.75
N LEU A 329 -151.89 30.47 73.69
CA LEU A 329 -151.50 29.64 74.86
C LEU A 329 -150.05 29.11 74.75
N GLN A 330 -149.01 29.72 75.36
CA GLN A 330 -148.67 29.84 76.80
C GLN A 330 -148.88 28.54 77.59
N SER A 331 -147.88 27.92 78.21
CA SER A 331 -147.10 28.35 79.40
C SER A 331 -145.96 27.31 79.64
N GLU A 332 -144.72 27.68 80.00
CA GLU A 332 -144.14 27.85 81.37
C GLU A 332 -144.37 26.61 82.30
N ASP A 333 -143.37 25.96 82.93
CA ASP A 333 -142.45 26.50 83.95
C ASP A 333 -141.10 25.75 84.11
N VAL A 334 -140.05 26.56 84.32
CA VAL A 334 -138.89 26.54 85.26
C VAL A 334 -138.68 25.26 86.12
N THR A 335 -137.50 24.63 86.22
CA THR A 335 -136.41 25.02 87.16
C THR A 335 -135.14 24.14 87.05
N HIS A 336 -133.98 24.83 87.05
CA HIS A 336 -132.69 24.59 87.72
C HIS A 336 -131.95 23.23 87.65
N ASP A 337 -130.77 23.26 86.99
CA ASP A 337 -129.46 22.87 87.55
C ASP A 337 -128.33 23.51 86.70
N SER A 338 -127.69 24.59 87.15
CA SER A 338 -126.52 24.65 88.04
C SER A 338 -125.16 24.51 87.32
N LEU A 339 -124.74 25.66 86.78
CA LEU A 339 -123.44 26.33 86.97
C LEU A 339 -122.10 25.69 86.55
N HIS A 340 -121.97 24.39 86.28
CA HIS A 340 -120.68 23.83 85.85
C HIS A 340 -120.43 23.87 84.33
N VAL A 341 -121.47 23.81 83.50
CA VAL A 341 -121.36 23.78 82.03
C VAL A 341 -121.04 25.15 81.43
N LYS A 342 -121.61 26.24 82.00
CA LYS A 342 -121.38 27.61 81.53
C LYS A 342 -119.95 28.11 81.77
N GLN A 343 -119.31 27.68 82.86
CA GLN A 343 -117.93 28.09 83.15
C GLN A 343 -116.93 27.35 82.25
N GLN A 344 -117.21 26.10 81.90
CA GLN A 344 -116.40 25.32 80.95
C GLN A 344 -116.59 25.82 79.50
N GLU A 345 -117.80 26.18 79.10
CA GLU A 345 -118.07 26.86 77.81
C GLU A 345 -117.44 28.25 77.73
N LEU A 346 -117.47 29.04 78.81
CA LEU A 346 -116.82 30.34 78.85
C LEU A 346 -115.29 30.22 78.80
N LEU A 347 -114.69 29.23 79.48
CA LEU A 347 -113.26 28.94 79.35
C LEU A 347 -112.88 28.43 77.96
N GLN A 348 -113.72 27.60 77.32
CA GLN A 348 -113.51 27.16 75.94
C GLN A 348 -113.67 28.30 74.94
N ARG A 349 -114.66 29.18 75.11
CA ARG A 349 -114.82 30.40 74.30
C ARG A 349 -113.69 31.40 74.51
N TRP A 350 -113.24 31.58 75.74
CA TRP A 350 -112.10 32.45 76.05
C TRP A 350 -110.79 31.88 75.49
N SER A 351 -110.58 30.56 75.59
CA SER A 351 -109.48 29.84 74.96
C SER A 351 -109.53 29.95 73.43
N MET A 352 -110.70 29.78 72.80
CA MET A 352 -110.90 29.99 71.37
C MET A 352 -110.60 31.44 70.96
N TYR A 353 -111.09 32.42 71.70
CA TYR A 353 -110.83 33.83 71.43
C TYR A 353 -109.34 34.18 71.58
N GLN A 354 -108.68 33.68 72.62
CA GLN A 354 -107.24 33.84 72.79
C GLN A 354 -106.46 33.16 71.65
N MET A 355 -106.88 31.98 71.23
CA MET A 355 -106.29 31.27 70.09
C MET A 355 -106.47 32.06 68.79
N GLU A 356 -107.66 32.60 68.53
CA GLU A 356 -107.94 33.45 67.36
C GLU A 356 -107.12 34.74 67.36
N VAL A 357 -106.97 35.39 68.51
CA VAL A 357 -106.14 36.61 68.62
C VAL A 357 -104.66 36.29 68.39
N LEU A 358 -104.15 35.18 68.93
CA LEU A 358 -102.77 34.73 68.70
C LEU A 358 -102.54 34.35 67.24
N PHE A 359 -103.44 33.59 66.63
CA PHE A 359 -103.37 33.23 65.21
C PHE A 359 -103.56 34.44 64.29
N GLY A 360 -104.36 35.43 64.68
CA GLY A 360 -104.49 36.71 63.97
C GLY A 360 -103.16 37.47 63.92
N LYS A 361 -102.45 37.57 65.05
CA LYS A 361 -101.10 38.18 65.09
C LYS A 361 -100.10 37.44 64.20
N VAL A 362 -100.13 36.10 64.21
CA VAL A 362 -99.26 35.27 63.35
C VAL A 362 -99.62 35.46 61.87
N LYS A 363 -100.91 35.51 61.56
CA LYS A 363 -101.45 35.75 60.22
C LYS A 363 -101.02 37.10 59.67
N ASP A 364 -101.08 38.15 60.49
CA ASP A 364 -100.66 39.50 60.13
C ASP A 364 -99.13 39.59 59.93
N ALA A 365 -98.35 38.94 60.81
CA ALA A 365 -96.89 38.88 60.69
C ALA A 365 -96.39 38.07 59.47
N THR A 366 -97.16 37.07 59.04
CA THR A 366 -96.84 36.24 57.85
C THR A 366 -97.48 36.74 56.55
N GLY A 367 -98.38 37.73 56.64
CA GLY A 367 -99.04 38.35 55.49
C GLY A 367 -99.98 37.41 54.72
N VAL A 368 -100.58 36.41 55.37
CA VAL A 368 -101.40 35.37 54.73
C VAL A 368 -102.89 35.61 55.01
N ALA A 369 -103.77 35.44 54.02
CA ALA A 369 -105.20 35.72 54.15
C ALA A 369 -106.01 34.70 54.98
N GLU A 370 -105.47 33.50 55.23
CA GLU A 370 -106.19 32.39 55.87
C GLU A 370 -105.26 31.61 56.82
N THR A 371 -105.75 31.22 58.00
CA THR A 371 -104.96 30.57 59.07
C THR A 371 -104.32 29.26 58.64
N HIS A 372 -104.98 28.47 57.79
CA HIS A 372 -104.42 27.20 57.30
C HIS A 372 -103.29 27.40 56.27
N ALA A 373 -103.28 28.52 55.53
CA ALA A 373 -102.22 28.81 54.57
C ALA A 373 -100.90 29.20 55.24
N VAL A 374 -100.95 29.74 56.47
CA VAL A 374 -99.76 29.95 57.32
C VAL A 374 -99.07 28.62 57.61
N VAL A 375 -99.82 27.62 58.06
CA VAL A 375 -99.30 26.28 58.37
C VAL A 375 -98.65 25.64 57.14
N ARG A 376 -99.29 25.75 55.96
CA ARG A 376 -98.74 25.21 54.71
C ARG A 376 -97.44 25.90 54.28
N ARG A 377 -97.32 27.22 54.45
CA ARG A 377 -96.07 27.94 54.19
C ARG A 377 -94.95 27.52 55.16
N PHE A 378 -95.25 27.35 56.45
CA PHE A 378 -94.25 26.87 57.41
C PHE A 378 -93.77 25.46 57.10
N LEU A 379 -94.67 24.55 56.71
CA LEU A 379 -94.30 23.20 56.30
C LEU A 379 -93.44 23.21 55.03
N ALA A 380 -93.84 23.96 53.99
CA ALA A 380 -93.05 24.08 52.76
C ALA A 380 -91.70 24.81 52.99
N GLN A 381 -91.66 25.79 53.90
CA GLN A 381 -90.42 26.47 54.30
C GLN A 381 -89.49 25.51 55.07
N GLY A 382 -90.05 24.62 55.88
CA GLY A 382 -89.29 23.55 56.53
C GLY A 382 -88.67 22.59 55.51
N GLU A 383 -89.46 22.14 54.53
CA GLU A 383 -88.97 21.25 53.45
C GLU A 383 -87.92 21.90 52.55
N THR A 384 -88.10 23.18 52.20
CA THR A 384 -87.09 23.92 51.41
C THR A 384 -85.84 24.22 52.20
N PHE A 385 -85.95 24.49 53.51
CA PHE A 385 -84.81 24.65 54.39
C PHE A 385 -84.00 23.35 54.50
N THR A 386 -84.66 22.21 54.73
CA THR A 386 -83.98 20.91 54.80
C THR A 386 -83.30 20.56 53.48
N GLN A 387 -83.95 20.81 52.33
CA GLN A 387 -83.33 20.61 51.01
C GLN A 387 -82.11 21.53 50.76
N LEU A 388 -82.16 22.79 51.21
CA LEU A 388 -81.01 23.69 51.10
C LEU A 388 -79.87 23.28 52.03
N GLU A 389 -80.19 22.76 53.21
CA GLU A 389 -79.21 22.27 54.16
C GLU A 389 -78.55 20.98 53.67
N THR A 390 -79.29 20.08 53.03
CA THR A 390 -78.72 18.89 52.35
C THR A 390 -77.82 19.31 51.20
N LEU A 391 -78.26 20.20 50.30
CA LEU A 391 -77.44 20.70 49.19
C LEU A 391 -76.19 21.44 49.67
N LYS A 392 -76.28 22.19 50.77
CA LYS A 392 -75.13 22.83 51.40
C LYS A 392 -74.13 21.77 51.90
N SER A 393 -74.63 20.77 52.63
CA SER A 393 -73.77 19.70 53.15
C SER A 393 -73.11 18.88 52.05
N GLU A 394 -73.83 18.59 50.96
CA GLU A 394 -73.30 17.90 49.78
C GLU A 394 -72.22 18.73 49.09
N ASN A 395 -72.45 20.03 48.90
CA ASN A 395 -71.46 20.95 48.33
C ASN A 395 -70.21 21.09 49.22
N GLU A 396 -70.38 21.12 50.54
CA GLU A 396 -69.24 21.13 51.47
C GLU A 396 -68.43 19.83 51.36
N GLN A 397 -69.10 18.67 51.25
CA GLN A 397 -68.44 17.39 51.04
C GLN A 397 -67.71 17.32 49.70
N THR A 398 -68.34 17.73 48.59
CA THR A 398 -67.70 17.74 47.27
C THR A 398 -66.50 18.68 47.24
N LEU A 399 -66.62 19.87 47.85
CA LEU A 399 -65.51 20.82 47.97
C LEU A 399 -64.35 20.26 48.78
N MET A 400 -64.62 19.50 49.85
CA MET A 400 -63.58 18.82 50.62
C MET A 400 -62.92 17.69 49.83
N ARG A 401 -63.68 16.89 49.07
CA ARG A 401 -63.12 15.86 48.17
C ARG A 401 -62.22 16.49 47.10
N LEU A 402 -62.70 17.53 46.42
CA LEU A 402 -61.92 18.25 45.40
C LEU A 402 -60.65 18.89 45.97
N LYS A 403 -60.69 19.42 47.21
CA LYS A 403 -59.48 19.92 47.89
C LYS A 403 -58.46 18.81 48.17
N GLN A 404 -58.92 17.64 48.60
CA GLN A 404 -58.05 16.48 48.84
C GLN A 404 -57.45 15.95 47.53
N GLU A 405 -58.25 15.84 46.47
CA GLU A 405 -57.80 15.45 45.14
C GLU A 405 -56.77 16.44 44.58
N LYS A 406 -57.04 17.75 44.69
CA LYS A 406 -56.06 18.79 44.32
C LYS A 406 -54.74 18.59 45.06
N GLN A 407 -54.78 18.37 46.38
CA GLN A 407 -53.56 18.14 47.16
C GLN A 407 -52.83 16.84 46.76
N ARG A 408 -53.57 15.77 46.45
CA ARG A 408 -52.98 14.53 45.92
C ARG A 408 -52.29 14.77 44.59
N LEU A 409 -52.99 15.36 43.62
CA LEU A 409 -52.44 15.66 42.29
C LEU A 409 -51.24 16.60 42.36
N GLN A 410 -51.23 17.57 43.30
CA GLN A 410 -50.08 18.43 43.52
C GLN A 410 -48.85 17.65 44.00
N ARG A 411 -49.02 16.72 44.94
CA ARG A 411 -47.92 15.85 45.41
C ARG A 411 -47.43 14.93 44.31
N GLU A 412 -48.32 14.30 43.56
CA GLU A 412 -47.94 13.45 42.41
C GLU A 412 -47.15 14.23 41.36
N LEU A 413 -47.53 15.49 41.09
CA LEU A 413 -46.82 16.35 40.16
C LEU A 413 -45.45 16.78 40.70
N GLU A 414 -45.32 17.06 41.99
CA GLU A 414 -44.03 17.33 42.64
C GLU A 414 -43.14 16.08 42.59
N ASP A 415 -43.67 14.91 42.95
CA ASP A 415 -42.95 13.64 42.90
C ASP A 415 -42.47 13.32 41.48
N LEU A 416 -43.32 13.53 40.46
CA LEU A 416 -42.94 13.34 39.05
C LEU A 416 -41.88 14.34 38.58
N LYS A 417 -41.97 15.61 38.99
CA LYS A 417 -40.96 16.62 38.65
C LYS A 417 -39.59 16.26 39.23
N TYR A 418 -39.54 15.94 40.52
CA TYR A 418 -38.28 15.66 41.20
C TYR A 418 -37.73 14.27 40.86
N SER A 419 -38.57 13.26 40.65
CA SER A 419 -38.12 11.94 40.19
C SER A 419 -37.63 11.97 38.75
N GLY A 420 -38.31 12.69 37.85
CA GLY A 420 -37.88 12.86 36.46
C GLY A 420 -36.55 13.61 36.34
N GLU A 421 -36.34 14.66 37.14
CA GLU A 421 -35.05 15.36 37.20
C GLU A 421 -33.94 14.45 37.78
N ALA A 422 -34.24 13.66 38.82
CA ALA A 422 -33.29 12.73 39.41
C ALA A 422 -32.88 11.61 38.44
N THR A 423 -33.81 11.04 37.68
CA THR A 423 -33.51 10.03 36.66
C THR A 423 -32.66 10.62 35.55
N LEU A 424 -33.02 11.80 35.01
CA LEU A 424 -32.24 12.46 33.96
C LEU A 424 -30.82 12.80 34.41
N VAL A 425 -30.64 13.28 35.64
CA VAL A 425 -29.30 13.55 36.20
C VAL A 425 -28.51 12.26 36.39
N SER A 426 -29.16 11.16 36.79
CA SER A 426 -28.50 9.86 36.92
C SER A 426 -28.08 9.27 35.57
N GLU A 427 -28.92 9.40 34.55
CA GLU A 427 -28.64 8.98 33.18
C GLU A 427 -27.49 9.81 32.57
N GLN A 428 -27.50 11.12 32.76
CA GLN A 428 -26.41 12.00 32.32
C GLN A 428 -25.07 11.64 32.98
N LYS A 429 -25.06 11.31 34.28
CA LYS A 429 -23.86 10.84 34.98
C LYS A 429 -23.37 9.50 34.43
N LEU A 430 -24.28 8.56 34.19
CA LEU A 430 -23.94 7.26 33.59
C LEU A 430 -23.36 7.44 32.18
N LEU A 431 -23.93 8.31 31.36
CA LEU A 431 -23.40 8.63 30.03
C LEU A 431 -22.00 9.24 30.10
N ALA A 432 -21.77 10.17 31.04
CA ALA A 432 -20.44 10.76 31.25
C ALA A 432 -19.41 9.70 31.70
N GLU A 433 -19.80 8.78 32.58
CA GLU A 433 -18.94 7.66 32.99
C GLU A 433 -18.62 6.72 31.83
N LEU A 434 -19.62 6.37 31.00
CA LEU A 434 -19.43 5.52 29.83
C LEU A 434 -18.54 6.20 28.78
N GLN A 435 -18.72 7.51 28.55
CA GLN A 435 -17.84 8.31 27.69
C GLN A 435 -16.41 8.35 28.23
N GLY A 436 -16.24 8.53 29.55
CA GLY A 436 -14.92 8.47 30.18
C GLY A 436 -14.24 7.12 30.04
N ARG A 437 -15.00 6.01 30.20
CA ARG A 437 -14.48 4.65 29.97
C ARG A 437 -14.10 4.42 28.51
N LEU A 438 -14.91 4.90 27.57
CA LEU A 438 -14.60 4.82 26.14
C LEU A 438 -13.30 5.54 25.81
N GLN A 439 -13.13 6.79 26.29
CA GLN A 439 -11.90 7.56 26.09
C GLN A 439 -10.67 6.87 26.71
N ALA A 440 -10.81 6.27 27.89
CA ALA A 440 -9.73 5.52 28.52
C ALA A 440 -9.35 4.26 27.71
N GLU A 441 -10.33 3.54 27.16
CA GLU A 441 -10.07 2.38 26.29
C GLU A 441 -9.48 2.79 24.93
N GLU A 442 -9.89 3.93 24.38
CA GLU A 442 -9.28 4.51 23.18
C GLU A 442 -7.81 4.86 23.41
N GLN A 443 -7.49 5.50 24.55
CA GLN A 443 -6.12 5.81 24.95
C GLN A 443 -5.28 4.53 25.13
N ARG A 444 -5.80 3.52 25.83
CA ARG A 444 -5.13 2.21 25.98
C ARG A 444 -4.87 1.56 24.61
N ARG A 445 -5.83 1.64 23.70
CA ARG A 445 -5.68 1.12 22.34
C ARG A 445 -4.61 1.87 21.55
N THR A 446 -4.53 3.20 21.67
CA THR A 446 -3.47 3.98 21.01
C THR A 446 -2.10 3.65 21.59
N GLU A 447 -1.97 3.55 22.91
CA GLU A 447 -0.72 3.19 23.57
C GLU A 447 -0.25 1.78 23.16
N ALA A 448 -1.16 0.80 23.14
CA ALA A 448 -0.86 -0.56 22.71
C ALA A 448 -0.45 -0.62 21.23
N ARG A 449 -1.09 0.18 20.36
CA ARG A 449 -0.70 0.30 18.94
C ARG A 449 0.70 0.89 18.79
N GLU A 450 1.00 1.97 19.50
CA GLU A 450 2.34 2.55 19.48
C GLU A 450 3.39 1.59 20.02
N GLN A 451 3.09 0.83 21.08
CA GLN A 451 3.98 -0.21 21.61
C GLN A 451 4.22 -1.31 20.57
N LEU A 452 3.18 -1.75 19.87
CA LEU A 452 3.30 -2.71 18.77
C LEU A 452 4.17 -2.15 17.64
N GLU A 453 3.95 -0.92 17.20
CA GLU A 453 4.77 -0.29 16.17
C GLU A 453 6.23 -0.16 16.57
N ARG A 454 6.51 0.23 17.82
CA ARG A 454 7.89 0.27 18.36
C ARG A 454 8.52 -1.12 18.34
N ALA A 455 7.79 -2.16 18.76
CA ALA A 455 8.27 -3.53 18.74
C ALA A 455 8.52 -4.03 17.31
N LEU A 456 7.63 -3.72 16.36
CA LEU A 456 7.81 -4.07 14.95
C LEU A 456 9.03 -3.39 14.33
N ARG A 457 9.23 -2.09 14.60
CA ARG A 457 10.44 -1.37 14.15
C ARG A 457 11.71 -1.99 14.76
N ALA A 458 11.70 -2.28 16.06
CA ALA A 458 12.82 -2.96 16.71
C ALA A 458 13.10 -4.34 16.06
N MET A 459 12.06 -5.14 15.81
CA MET A 459 12.17 -6.44 15.14
C MET A 459 12.68 -6.33 13.70
N GLN A 460 12.32 -5.29 12.96
CA GLN A 460 12.87 -5.01 11.64
C GLN A 460 14.35 -4.65 11.71
N THR A 461 14.74 -3.75 12.61
CA THR A 461 16.16 -3.38 12.78
C THR A 461 17.02 -4.57 13.22
N THR A 462 16.50 -5.45 14.09
CA THR A 462 17.23 -6.68 14.48
C THR A 462 17.29 -7.67 13.33
N ARG A 463 16.22 -7.81 12.53
CA ARG A 463 16.22 -8.62 11.31
C ARG A 463 17.29 -8.16 10.34
N GLU A 464 17.29 -6.88 9.97
CA GLU A 464 18.24 -6.28 9.04
C GLU A 464 19.68 -6.40 9.57
N GLY A 465 19.89 -6.13 10.87
CA GLY A 465 21.18 -6.30 11.53
C GLY A 465 21.67 -7.75 11.50
N LEU A 466 20.80 -8.72 11.75
CA LEU A 466 21.12 -10.15 11.69
C LEU A 466 21.34 -10.64 10.26
N GLU A 467 20.58 -10.17 9.28
CA GLU A 467 20.77 -10.48 7.86
C GLU A 467 22.13 -9.96 7.37
N HIS A 468 22.49 -8.74 7.77
CA HIS A 468 23.79 -8.15 7.46
C HIS A 468 24.96 -8.87 8.16
N LEU A 469 24.81 -9.25 9.43
CA LEU A 469 25.79 -10.08 10.14
C LEU A 469 25.93 -11.45 9.50
N ALA A 470 24.82 -12.14 9.19
CA ALA A 470 24.84 -13.40 8.47
C ALA A 470 25.55 -13.26 7.12
N GLY A 471 25.26 -12.17 6.39
CA GLY A 471 25.98 -11.62 5.23
C GLY A 471 27.49 -11.67 5.38
N LYS A 472 28.02 -10.96 6.38
CA LYS A 472 29.46 -10.90 6.68
C LYS A 472 30.05 -12.25 7.10
N LEU A 473 29.25 -13.09 7.77
CA LEU A 473 29.66 -14.41 8.27
C LEU A 473 29.48 -15.54 7.24
N HIS A 474 29.15 -15.28 5.96
CA HIS A 474 29.05 -16.32 4.94
C HIS A 474 30.36 -17.08 4.70
N GLN A 475 31.51 -16.42 4.90
CA GLN A 475 32.83 -17.02 4.70
C GLN A 475 33.24 -17.99 5.82
N VAL A 476 32.54 -17.95 6.96
CA VAL A 476 32.75 -18.87 8.08
C VAL A 476 31.97 -20.14 7.80
N SER A 477 32.61 -21.08 7.10
CA SER A 477 32.00 -22.37 6.78
C SER A 477 31.81 -23.20 8.06
N VAL A 478 30.55 -23.46 8.40
CA VAL A 478 30.13 -24.38 9.45
C VAL A 478 30.32 -25.81 8.91
N ALA A 479 31.56 -26.23 8.67
CA ALA A 479 31.87 -27.64 8.48
C ALA A 479 31.83 -28.33 9.85
N GLY A 480 31.04 -29.40 9.95
CA GLY A 480 31.08 -30.30 11.11
C GLY A 480 32.43 -31.03 11.18
N PRO A 481 32.89 -31.42 12.39
CA PRO A 481 34.15 -32.14 12.53
C PRO A 481 34.10 -33.48 11.80
N ALA A 482 35.23 -33.81 11.19
CA ALA A 482 35.48 -35.06 10.49
C ALA A 482 35.18 -36.28 11.38
N ARG A 483 34.51 -37.24 10.76
CA ARG A 483 34.15 -38.55 11.28
C ARG A 483 35.41 -39.44 11.29
N GLU A 484 35.98 -39.71 12.46
CA GLU A 484 36.94 -40.80 12.67
C GLU A 484 36.60 -41.56 13.95
N GLY A 485 36.43 -42.89 13.84
CA GLY A 485 36.52 -43.84 14.98
C GLY A 485 35.31 -44.73 15.33
N ALA A 486 34.99 -45.73 14.47
CA ALA A 486 34.51 -47.12 14.77
C ALA A 486 33.27 -47.42 15.71
N PRO A 487 32.81 -48.68 15.89
CA PRO A 487 32.25 -49.72 14.97
C PRO A 487 30.78 -50.16 15.37
N PRO A 488 30.08 -51.09 14.65
CA PRO A 488 28.70 -51.57 14.97
C PRO A 488 28.70 -52.71 16.03
N PRO A 489 27.60 -53.29 16.61
CA PRO A 489 26.26 -53.55 16.01
C PRO A 489 24.99 -53.65 16.95
N THR A 490 23.85 -54.00 16.33
CA THR A 490 22.69 -54.83 16.80
C THR A 490 21.60 -54.35 17.80
N SER A 491 20.39 -54.13 17.23
CA SER A 491 19.06 -54.75 17.51
C SER A 491 18.27 -54.56 18.83
N GLN A 492 16.98 -54.21 18.63
CA GLN A 492 15.74 -54.52 19.40
C GLN A 492 15.13 -53.48 20.38
N ASP A 493 14.08 -52.82 19.87
CA ASP A 493 12.69 -52.78 20.37
C ASP A 493 12.21 -51.85 21.53
N PRO A 494 10.90 -51.50 21.57
CA PRO A 494 10.42 -50.12 21.70
C PRO A 494 9.66 -49.80 23.01
N ARG A 495 9.65 -48.54 23.45
CA ARG A 495 8.54 -47.96 24.24
C ARG A 495 8.67 -46.45 24.48
N GLY A 496 7.63 -45.73 24.06
CA GLY A 496 6.95 -44.64 24.78
C GLY A 496 7.77 -43.49 25.35
N GLY A 497 7.56 -42.30 24.79
CA GLY A 497 7.94 -41.04 25.45
C GLY A 497 7.85 -39.86 24.51
N ALA A 498 6.69 -39.21 24.46
CA ALA A 498 6.52 -37.92 23.83
C ALA A 498 7.30 -36.86 24.62
N ALA A 499 8.31 -36.24 24.01
CA ALA A 499 8.78 -34.88 24.29
C ALA A 499 9.89 -34.49 23.29
N THR A 500 9.82 -33.26 22.79
CA THR A 500 10.94 -32.50 22.16
C THR A 500 11.48 -33.00 20.81
N GLN A 501 10.64 -32.85 19.79
CA GLN A 501 11.06 -32.36 18.46
C GLN A 501 11.38 -30.84 18.63
N GLU A 502 12.45 -30.22 18.17
CA GLU A 502 13.61 -30.59 17.36
C GLU A 502 14.75 -29.64 17.77
N ALA A 503 15.87 -30.17 18.28
CA ALA A 503 17.13 -29.43 18.42
C ALA A 503 18.22 -30.32 17.84
N GLY A 504 18.53 -30.10 16.56
CA GLY A 504 19.56 -30.89 15.87
C GLY A 504 19.26 -31.08 14.40
N ARG A 505 19.44 -30.03 13.60
CA ARG A 505 19.66 -30.14 12.14
C ARG A 505 20.24 -28.85 11.56
N SER A 506 21.38 -28.41 12.07
CA SER A 506 22.23 -27.42 11.39
C SER A 506 23.04 -28.10 10.29
N ALA A 507 22.38 -28.38 9.17
CA ALA A 507 23.01 -28.75 7.92
C ALA A 507 22.31 -28.03 6.77
N GLY A 508 22.88 -26.89 6.37
CA GLY A 508 22.67 -26.25 5.06
C GLY A 508 21.24 -26.16 4.57
N ARG A 509 20.36 -25.42 5.26
CA ARG A 509 19.10 -24.97 4.67
C ARG A 509 19.12 -23.47 4.50
N GLU A 510 18.90 -23.02 3.27
CA GLU A 510 18.43 -21.67 3.00
C GLU A 510 17.23 -21.40 3.92
N LEU A 511 17.36 -20.39 4.78
CA LEU A 511 16.29 -20.01 5.69
C LEU A 511 15.17 -19.37 4.87
N ASP A 512 13.95 -19.92 4.98
CA ASP A 512 12.79 -19.35 4.29
C ASP A 512 12.42 -18.00 4.92
N PRO A 513 12.52 -16.88 4.18
CA PRO A 513 12.24 -15.54 4.72
C PRO A 513 10.78 -15.31 5.14
N LYS A 514 9.88 -16.26 4.86
CA LYS A 514 8.45 -16.21 5.23
C LYS A 514 8.09 -17.05 6.45
N ALA A 515 9.01 -17.83 7.01
CA ALA A 515 8.73 -18.65 8.19
C ALA A 515 8.52 -17.76 9.43
N PRO A 516 7.55 -18.09 10.32
CA PRO A 516 7.32 -17.33 11.56
C PRO A 516 8.56 -17.32 12.48
N ASP A 517 9.34 -18.40 12.44
CA ASP A 517 10.55 -18.57 13.27
C ASP A 517 11.83 -18.07 12.58
N TYR A 518 11.72 -17.37 11.45
CA TYR A 518 12.87 -16.94 10.64
C TYR A 518 13.91 -16.15 11.45
N LEU A 519 13.46 -15.18 12.26
CA LEU A 519 14.38 -14.34 13.05
C LEU A 519 15.10 -15.14 14.13
N GLN A 520 14.40 -16.08 14.77
CA GLN A 520 14.98 -16.93 15.81
C GLN A 520 16.00 -17.92 15.22
N ASN A 521 15.69 -18.49 14.06
CA ASN A 521 16.60 -19.37 13.32
C ASN A 521 17.81 -18.61 12.77
N LEU A 522 17.62 -17.38 12.29
CA LEU A 522 18.71 -16.51 11.82
C LEU A 522 19.62 -16.09 12.98
N LEU A 523 19.06 -15.76 14.13
CA LEU A 523 19.81 -15.45 15.36
C LEU A 523 20.66 -16.65 15.79
N GLY A 524 20.08 -17.86 15.84
CA GLY A 524 20.83 -19.08 16.18
C GLY A 524 21.95 -19.39 15.18
N LEU A 525 21.72 -19.17 13.88
CA LEU A 525 22.76 -19.33 12.85
C LEU A 525 23.91 -18.32 13.00
N VAL A 526 23.60 -17.06 13.32
CA VAL A 526 24.62 -16.03 13.58
C VAL A 526 25.39 -16.36 14.85
N GLU A 527 24.72 -16.80 15.93
CA GLU A 527 25.35 -17.23 17.17
C GLU A 527 26.33 -18.38 16.96
N GLU A 528 25.92 -19.46 16.27
CA GLU A 528 26.79 -20.60 15.96
C GLU A 528 28.04 -20.18 15.16
N LYS A 529 27.87 -19.28 14.19
CA LYS A 529 28.99 -18.76 13.37
C LYS A 529 29.91 -17.86 14.18
N LEU A 530 29.38 -17.00 15.05
CA LEU A 530 30.16 -16.13 15.93
C LEU A 530 30.96 -16.93 16.96
N LEU A 531 30.37 -17.97 17.57
CA LEU A 531 31.07 -18.87 18.48
C LEU A 531 32.22 -19.62 17.78
N LYS A 532 32.03 -20.04 16.52
CA LYS A 532 33.11 -20.64 15.73
C LYS A 532 34.22 -19.65 15.40
N LEU A 533 33.89 -18.42 15.01
CA LEU A 533 34.89 -17.36 14.85
C LEU A 533 35.65 -17.11 16.15
N GLN A 534 34.96 -17.04 17.28
CA GLN A 534 35.59 -16.86 18.58
C GLN A 534 36.57 -18.00 18.89
N GLY A 535 36.20 -19.25 18.62
CA GLY A 535 37.11 -20.39 18.77
C GLY A 535 38.33 -20.33 17.84
N GLN A 536 38.16 -19.88 16.59
CA GLN A 536 39.29 -19.66 15.67
C GLN A 536 40.20 -18.52 16.14
N LEU A 537 39.61 -17.42 16.62
CA LEU A 537 40.31 -16.25 17.14
C LEU A 537 41.06 -16.54 18.45
N GLN A 538 40.57 -17.44 19.30
CA GLN A 538 41.25 -17.85 20.54
C GLN A 538 42.61 -18.51 20.27
N SER A 539 42.79 -19.14 19.10
CA SER A 539 44.06 -19.76 18.71
C SER A 539 45.07 -18.77 18.11
N HIS A 540 44.71 -17.50 17.93
CA HIS A 540 45.52 -16.48 17.26
C HIS A 540 45.71 -15.27 18.17
N GLU A 541 46.89 -14.64 18.15
CA GLU A 541 47.13 -13.40 18.89
C GLU A 541 46.41 -12.23 18.20
N VAL A 542 45.17 -11.96 18.64
CA VAL A 542 44.32 -10.88 18.15
C VAL A 542 45.04 -9.51 18.08
N PRO A 543 45.86 -9.09 19.08
CA PRO A 543 46.57 -7.82 19.01
C PRO A 543 47.62 -7.75 17.89
N GLU A 544 48.33 -8.85 17.63
CA GLU A 544 49.32 -8.91 16.55
C GLU A 544 48.65 -8.96 15.19
N MET A 545 47.57 -9.72 15.06
CA MET A 545 46.78 -9.79 13.83
C MET A 545 46.13 -8.44 13.50
N LEU A 546 45.57 -7.74 14.50
CA LEU A 546 45.05 -6.37 14.31
C LEU A 546 46.17 -5.39 13.95
N ARG A 547 47.39 -5.54 14.50
CA ARG A 547 48.55 -4.77 14.04
C ARG A 547 48.93 -5.12 12.61
N HIS A 548 48.88 -6.38 12.21
CA HIS A 548 49.17 -6.81 10.84
C HIS A 548 48.11 -6.31 9.85
N ILE A 549 46.83 -6.32 10.24
CA ILE A 549 45.73 -5.78 9.44
C ILE A 549 45.83 -4.26 9.38
N ALA A 550 46.01 -3.57 10.51
CA ALA A 550 46.21 -2.12 10.54
C ALA A 550 47.48 -1.70 9.77
N ASN A 551 48.56 -2.47 9.84
CA ASN A 551 49.75 -2.25 9.02
C ASN A 551 49.42 -2.48 7.54
N ARG A 552 48.69 -3.54 7.19
CA ARG A 552 48.29 -3.84 5.81
C ARG A 552 47.35 -2.78 5.24
N GLU A 553 46.39 -2.31 6.03
CA GLU A 553 45.48 -1.21 5.70
C GLU A 553 46.20 0.12 5.65
N PHE A 554 47.17 0.37 6.53
CA PHE A 554 48.07 1.51 6.50
C PHE A 554 48.95 1.48 5.25
N TYR A 555 49.48 0.32 4.86
CA TYR A 555 50.22 0.14 3.62
C TYR A 555 49.32 0.29 2.39
N SER A 556 48.09 -0.25 2.40
CA SER A 556 47.12 -0.04 1.32
C SER A 556 46.61 1.40 1.23
N SER A 557 46.47 2.08 2.37
CA SER A 557 46.11 3.50 2.44
C SER A 557 47.27 4.40 2.03
N LEU A 558 48.52 4.03 2.38
CA LEU A 558 49.73 4.69 1.88
C LEU A 558 49.89 4.46 0.37
N GLU A 559 49.64 3.25 -0.13
CA GLU A 559 49.63 2.93 -1.56
C GLU A 559 48.54 3.70 -2.32
N GLY A 560 47.37 3.94 -1.71
CA GLY A 560 46.31 4.78 -2.28
C GLY A 560 46.57 6.28 -2.19
N LYS A 561 47.34 6.75 -1.19
CA LYS A 561 47.67 8.17 -0.94
C LYS A 561 49.07 8.58 -1.44
N LEU A 562 49.84 7.67 -2.03
CA LEU A 562 51.11 7.96 -2.68
C LEU A 562 50.85 8.83 -3.92
N PRO A 563 51.54 9.98 -4.09
CA PRO A 563 51.38 10.82 -5.28
C PRO A 563 51.65 10.02 -6.56
N LEU A 564 50.79 10.18 -7.58
CA LEU A 564 50.91 9.50 -8.90
C LEU A 564 52.28 9.70 -9.59
N TYR A 565 53.08 10.66 -9.13
CA TYR A 565 54.46 10.90 -9.56
C TYR A 565 55.32 11.17 -8.33
N ASN A 566 56.19 10.22 -7.99
CA ASN A 566 57.20 10.40 -6.94
C ASN A 566 58.37 11.23 -7.51
N THR A 567 58.54 12.48 -7.09
CA THR A 567 59.64 13.37 -7.56
C THR A 567 60.98 13.05 -6.90
N ARG A 568 61.43 11.80 -6.98
CA ARG A 568 62.83 11.39 -6.81
C ARG A 568 63.00 9.92 -7.22
N ILE A 569 63.66 9.75 -8.38
CA ILE A 569 64.32 8.53 -8.87
C ILE A 569 63.36 7.44 -9.41
N SER A 570 63.34 7.30 -10.75
CA SER A 570 62.59 6.30 -11.50
C SER A 570 63.30 4.94 -11.57
N LEU A 571 62.69 3.91 -10.99
CA LEU A 571 63.01 2.49 -11.23
C LEU A 571 61.81 1.78 -11.90
N PRO A 572 62.01 0.84 -12.84
CA PRO A 572 60.92 0.29 -13.64
C PRO A 572 60.43 -1.04 -13.05
N LEU A 573 59.16 -1.11 -12.62
CA LEU A 573 58.50 -2.39 -12.39
C LEU A 573 57.04 -2.42 -12.91
N THR A 574 56.79 -3.59 -13.48
CA THR A 574 55.59 -4.31 -13.92
C THR A 574 54.26 -4.00 -13.21
N ARG A 575 53.19 -3.90 -14.01
CA ARG A 575 51.76 -3.93 -13.60
C ARG A 575 51.34 -5.36 -13.20
N PRO A 576 50.44 -5.53 -12.22
CA PRO A 576 48.99 -5.67 -12.53
C PRO A 576 48.12 -4.76 -11.62
N LYS A 577 47.05 -4.13 -12.15
CA LYS A 577 45.62 -4.45 -11.88
C LYS A 577 45.36 -4.72 -10.39
N ASP A 578 44.60 -3.90 -9.68
CA ASP A 578 43.15 -3.77 -9.87
C ASP A 578 42.53 -2.65 -9.01
N LYS A 579 41.21 -2.44 -9.22
CA LYS A 579 40.18 -1.86 -8.32
C LYS A 579 39.52 -0.55 -8.79
N PHE A 580 38.36 -0.75 -9.40
CA PHE A 580 37.18 0.12 -9.24
C PHE A 580 36.35 -0.39 -8.05
N PHE A 581 35.57 0.53 -7.45
CA PHE A 581 34.57 0.41 -6.38
C PHE A 581 35.15 0.31 -4.96
N ASP A 582 34.63 0.94 -3.90
CA ASP A 582 33.48 1.85 -3.64
C ASP A 582 33.65 2.32 -2.17
N GLU A 583 33.44 3.59 -1.83
CA GLU A 583 32.43 4.18 -0.90
C GLU A 583 33.18 5.38 -0.25
N GLU A 584 32.65 6.57 0.05
CA GLU A 584 31.30 7.01 0.37
C GLU A 584 31.26 8.57 0.38
N GLU A 585 30.04 9.12 0.42
CA GLU A 585 29.61 10.47 0.81
C GLU A 585 29.67 11.64 -0.20
N SER A 586 28.45 12.19 -0.41
CA SER A 586 28.09 13.62 -0.46
C SER A 586 27.15 13.94 -1.62
N GLU A 587 25.90 14.24 -1.24
CA GLU A 587 24.87 15.02 -1.93
C GLU A 587 23.76 14.22 -2.64
N ASP A 588 22.77 13.85 -1.83
CA ASP A 588 21.38 13.69 -2.25
C ASP A 588 20.86 15.03 -2.82
N GLU A 589 21.04 15.26 -4.11
CA GLU A 589 20.14 16.14 -4.87
C GLU A 589 18.92 15.31 -5.27
N ASP A 590 17.88 15.47 -4.45
CA ASP A 590 16.50 15.04 -4.68
C ASP A 590 15.95 15.73 -5.94
N ASP A 591 16.31 15.25 -7.14
CA ASP A 591 15.66 15.64 -8.40
C ASP A 591 14.33 14.87 -8.54
N GLY A 592 13.42 15.19 -7.62
CA GLY A 592 12.04 14.74 -7.65
C GLY A 592 11.35 15.34 -8.87
N MET A 593 11.03 14.49 -9.85
CA MET A 593 10.24 14.83 -11.04
C MET A 593 9.05 15.72 -10.67
N VAL A 594 9.17 17.01 -10.97
CA VAL A 594 8.15 18.02 -10.67
C VAL A 594 6.93 17.72 -11.53
N THR A 595 5.92 17.10 -10.93
CA THR A 595 4.64 16.85 -11.60
C THR A 595 4.05 18.19 -12.07
N ARG A 596 3.45 18.20 -13.26
CA ARG A 596 2.83 19.39 -13.89
C ARG A 596 1.88 20.16 -12.95
N ALA A 597 1.25 19.46 -12.00
CA ALA A 597 0.39 20.07 -10.97
C ALA A 597 1.20 20.90 -9.95
N ALA A 598 2.37 20.43 -9.50
CA ALA A 598 3.24 21.16 -8.58
C ALA A 598 3.80 22.45 -9.21
N LEU A 599 4.18 22.39 -10.50
CA LEU A 599 4.61 23.55 -11.28
C LEU A 599 3.50 24.59 -11.44
N LYS A 600 2.24 24.17 -11.66
CA LYS A 600 1.07 25.06 -11.68
C LYS A 600 0.79 25.71 -10.32
N MET A 601 0.88 24.95 -9.23
CA MET A 601 0.65 25.50 -7.89
C MET A 601 1.73 26.51 -7.49
N ARG A 602 2.98 26.26 -7.88
CA ARG A 602 4.10 27.17 -7.64
C ARG A 602 4.01 28.43 -8.50
N SER A 603 3.60 28.32 -9.77
CA SER A 603 3.42 29.49 -10.64
C SER A 603 2.22 30.36 -10.20
N GLN A 604 1.13 29.74 -9.76
CA GLN A 604 -0.04 30.44 -9.25
C GLN A 604 0.25 31.18 -7.93
N LYS A 605 1.00 30.57 -7.02
CA LYS A 605 1.50 31.27 -5.80
C LYS A 605 2.42 32.44 -6.14
N PHE A 606 3.25 32.34 -7.18
CA PHE A 606 4.11 33.45 -7.63
C PHE A 606 3.29 34.61 -8.21
N ILE A 607 2.22 34.33 -8.94
CA ILE A 607 1.32 35.36 -9.49
C ILE A 607 0.50 36.04 -8.37
N GLU A 608 0.00 35.26 -7.41
CA GLU A 608 -0.78 35.79 -6.28
C GLU A 608 0.07 36.65 -5.33
N THR A 609 1.33 36.29 -5.10
CA THR A 609 2.27 37.10 -4.29
C THR A 609 2.67 38.40 -5.00
N HIS A 610 2.82 38.38 -6.33
CA HIS A 610 3.08 39.60 -7.10
C HIS A 610 1.86 40.53 -7.18
N ASN A 611 0.65 39.96 -7.26
CA ASN A 611 -0.60 40.75 -7.25
C ASN A 611 -0.94 41.33 -5.86
N ARG A 612 -0.47 40.71 -4.76
CA ARG A 612 -0.59 41.31 -3.42
C ARG A 612 0.37 42.48 -3.19
N ARG A 613 1.58 42.47 -3.78
CA ARG A 613 2.53 43.60 -3.68
C ARG A 613 2.09 44.85 -4.45
N ASN A 614 1.22 44.73 -5.46
CA ASN A 614 0.72 45.86 -6.24
C ASN A 614 -0.60 46.49 -5.74
N ARG A 615 -1.18 46.00 -4.63
CA ARG A 615 -2.40 46.57 -4.03
C ARG A 615 -2.18 47.48 -2.81
N SER A 616 -0.95 47.65 -2.31
CA SER A 616 -0.64 48.54 -1.18
C SER A 616 -0.13 49.93 -1.55
N ARG A 617 -0.22 50.34 -2.83
CA ARG A 617 0.03 51.73 -3.27
C ARG A 617 -1.20 52.32 -3.93
N ARG A 618 -2.25 52.52 -3.15
CA ARG A 618 -3.31 53.53 -3.34
C ARG A 618 -4.04 53.68 -2.01
N SER A 619 -3.42 54.43 -1.12
CA SER A 619 -4.03 55.22 -0.06
C SER A 619 -3.50 56.62 -0.22
#